data_AF-A0A444Y2T9-F1
#
_entry.id   AF-A0A444Y2T9-F1
#
_cell.length_a   1.000
_cell.length_b   1.000
_cell.length_c   1.000
_cell.angle_alpha   90.00
_cell.angle_beta   90.00
_cell.angle_gamma   90.00
#
_symmetry.space_group_name_H-M   'P 1'
#
loop_
_entity.id
_entity.type
_entity.pdbx_description
1 polymer ?
#
loop_
_entity_poly.entity_id
_entity_poly.type
_entity_poly.pdbx_seq_one_letter_code
_entity_poly.pdbx_strand_id
1 'polypeptide(L)'
;MKEKNQNFCFELNLEGDHCIKHAFWADAKSRDACEFFGDMVSFDTTYNINRYNLVLGSFVGMNHHGQLILLGCALMKNEDIQSFKWLFDCWLRCMGGKAPKGILTD
;
A
#
# COMPACT_ATOMS: atom_id res chain seq x y z
N MET A 1 10.56 -2.28 13.34
CA MET A 1 9.10 -2.59 13.23
C MET A 1 8.87 -4.06 12.96
N LYS A 2 9.47 -4.64 11.89
CA LYS A 2 9.42 -6.08 11.60
C LYS A 2 9.99 -6.97 12.72
N GLU A 3 11.03 -6.51 13.42
CA GLU A 3 11.57 -7.18 14.61
C GLU A 3 10.58 -7.27 15.78
N LYS A 4 9.65 -6.30 15.89
CA LYS A 4 8.61 -6.29 16.93
C LYS A 4 7.38 -7.08 16.51
N ASN A 5 7.13 -7.20 15.21
CA ASN A 5 6.01 -7.94 14.66
C ASN A 5 6.40 -8.53 13.29
N GLN A 6 6.54 -9.85 13.22
CA GLN A 6 6.92 -10.56 11.99
C GLN A 6 5.86 -10.43 10.88
N ASN A 7 4.62 -10.12 11.25
CA ASN A 7 3.53 -9.87 10.31
C ASN A 7 3.53 -8.43 9.78
N PHE A 8 4.40 -7.54 10.24
CA PHE A 8 4.60 -6.24 9.57
C PHE A 8 5.31 -6.45 8.22
N CYS A 9 4.68 -6.03 7.12
CA CYS A 9 5.26 -6.08 5.77
C CYS A 9 5.67 -4.69 5.32
N PHE A 10 6.85 -4.58 4.71
CA PHE A 10 7.28 -3.35 4.06
C PHE A 10 8.25 -3.67 2.92
N GLU A 11 8.25 -2.79 1.92
CA GLU A 11 9.12 -2.86 0.75
C GLU A 11 9.64 -1.46 0.44
N LEU A 12 10.91 -1.37 0.06
CA LEU A 12 11.57 -0.10 -0.27
C LEU A 12 12.18 -0.17 -1.67
N ASN A 13 12.00 0.90 -2.42
CA ASN A 13 12.73 1.18 -3.64
C ASN A 13 13.55 2.44 -3.42
N LEU A 14 14.86 2.33 -3.57
CA LEU A 14 15.81 3.40 -3.31
C LEU A 14 16.34 4.00 -4.62
N GLU A 15 16.65 5.28 -4.61
CA GLU A 15 17.43 5.93 -5.65
C GLU A 15 18.94 5.62 -5.48
N GLY A 16 19.75 6.00 -6.47
CA GLY A 16 21.19 5.74 -6.46
C GLY A 16 21.96 6.41 -5.31
N ASP A 17 21.40 7.45 -4.70
CA ASP A 17 21.93 8.14 -3.53
C ASP A 17 21.40 7.57 -2.20
N HIS A 18 20.68 6.45 -2.23
CA HIS A 18 19.99 5.81 -1.09
C HIS A 18 18.80 6.59 -0.54
N CYS A 19 18.32 7.63 -1.23
CA CYS A 19 17.05 8.26 -0.89
C CYS A 19 15.88 7.32 -1.23
N ILE A 20 14.79 7.42 -0.45
CA ILE A 20 13.58 6.64 -0.72
C ILE A 20 12.93 7.16 -2.00
N LYS A 21 12.84 6.31 -3.02
CA LYS A 21 12.07 6.56 -4.24
C LYS A 21 10.61 6.16 -4.05
N HIS A 22 10.40 4.95 -3.54
CA HIS A 22 9.09 4.43 -3.17
C HIS A 22 9.20 3.62 -1.89
N ALA A 23 8.15 3.65 -1.08
CA ALA A 23 8.01 2.80 0.09
C ALA A 23 6.59 2.25 0.13
N PHE A 24 6.43 1.00 0.51
CA PHE A 24 5.14 0.41 0.81
C PHE A 24 5.21 -0.23 2.20
N TRP A 25 4.11 -0.14 2.96
CA TRP A 25 3.98 -0.88 4.21
C TRP A 25 2.54 -1.25 4.52
N ALA A 26 2.40 -2.37 5.21
CA ALA A 26 1.16 -2.83 5.82
C ALA A 26 1.47 -3.44 7.19
N ASP A 27 0.73 -3.01 8.21
CA ASP A 27 0.86 -3.61 9.53
C ASP A 27 0.16 -4.98 9.59
N ALA A 28 0.38 -5.71 10.68
CA ALA A 28 -0.20 -7.03 10.85
C ALA A 28 -1.74 -7.02 10.82
N LYS A 29 -2.37 -5.99 11.42
CA LYS A 29 -3.84 -5.89 11.46
C LYS A 29 -4.40 -5.63 10.08
N SER A 30 -3.75 -4.77 9.30
CA SER A 30 -4.10 -4.49 7.91
C SER A 30 -4.03 -5.74 7.04
N ARG A 31 -2.98 -6.56 7.20
CA ARG A 31 -2.84 -7.83 6.48
C ARG A 31 -3.91 -8.85 6.90
N ASP A 32 -4.14 -9.01 8.20
CA ASP A 32 -5.18 -9.89 8.72
C ASP A 32 -6.57 -9.44 8.24
N ALA A 33 -6.83 -8.13 8.19
CA ALA A 33 -8.07 -7.58 7.66
C ALA A 33 -8.22 -7.81 6.14
N CYS A 34 -7.11 -7.79 5.39
CA CYS A 34 -7.12 -8.04 3.95
C CYS A 34 -7.60 -9.46 3.58
N GLU A 35 -7.41 -10.44 4.46
CA GLU A 35 -7.91 -11.80 4.25
C GLU A 35 -9.44 -11.85 4.12
N PHE A 36 -10.14 -11.02 4.90
CA PHE A 36 -11.60 -10.96 4.96
C PHE A 36 -12.20 -9.84 4.11
N PHE A 37 -11.50 -8.70 4.00
CA PHE A 37 -12.02 -7.45 3.44
C PHE A 37 -11.20 -6.92 2.25
N GLY A 38 -10.27 -7.72 1.72
CA GLY A 38 -9.42 -7.37 0.57
C GLY A 38 -9.99 -7.74 -0.80
N ASP A 39 -11.22 -8.26 -0.88
CA ASP A 39 -11.84 -8.62 -2.16
C ASP A 39 -12.15 -7.38 -3.03
N MET A 40 -12.52 -6.26 -2.40
CA MET A 40 -12.74 -4.97 -3.06
C MET A 40 -11.94 -3.90 -2.33
N VAL A 41 -11.04 -3.24 -3.05
CA VAL A 41 -10.09 -2.29 -2.46
C VAL A 41 -10.18 -0.95 -3.20
N SER A 42 -10.34 0.14 -2.46
CA SER A 42 -10.10 1.49 -2.99
C SER A 42 -8.62 1.78 -2.91
N PHE A 43 -8.06 2.32 -3.97
CA PHE A 43 -6.72 2.87 -3.98
C PHE A 43 -6.79 4.28 -4.52
N ASP A 44 -6.26 5.21 -3.75
CA ASP A 44 -6.26 6.63 -4.09
C ASP A 44 -4.94 7.24 -3.63
N THR A 45 -4.43 8.20 -4.41
CA THR A 45 -3.29 9.02 -4.04
C THR A 45 -3.72 10.39 -3.56
N THR A 46 -2.98 10.96 -2.61
CA THR A 46 -3.22 12.33 -2.19
C THR A 46 -2.66 13.30 -3.23
N TYR A 47 -3.48 14.25 -3.67
CA TYR A 47 -3.04 15.35 -4.55
C TYR A 47 -1.86 16.17 -3.97
N ASN A 48 -1.69 16.16 -2.65
CA ASN A 48 -0.64 16.92 -1.97
C ASN A 48 0.61 16.07 -1.77
N ILE A 49 1.77 16.63 -2.12
CA ILE A 49 3.08 16.07 -1.86
C ILE A 49 3.60 16.54 -0.51
N ASN A 50 4.19 15.63 0.26
CA ASN A 50 4.79 16.00 1.53
C ASN A 50 6.07 16.84 1.33
N ARG A 51 6.72 17.29 2.41
CA ARG A 51 7.99 18.08 2.36
C ARG A 51 9.16 17.41 1.62
N TYR A 52 9.02 16.14 1.27
CA TYR A 52 9.98 15.34 0.53
C TYR A 52 9.55 15.11 -0.93
N ASN A 53 8.52 15.83 -1.39
CA ASN A 53 7.92 15.67 -2.72
C ASN A 53 7.44 14.24 -3.01
N LEU A 54 6.96 13.52 -1.97
CA LEU A 54 6.38 12.19 -2.11
C LEU A 54 4.86 12.28 -2.00
N VAL A 55 4.20 11.55 -2.88
CA VAL A 55 2.76 11.28 -2.89
C VAL A 55 2.46 10.14 -1.92
N LEU A 56 1.40 10.29 -1.10
CA LEU A 56 0.89 9.23 -0.26
C LEU A 56 -0.21 8.48 -1.03
N GLY A 57 -0.02 7.17 -1.25
CA GLY A 57 -1.07 6.27 -1.70
C GLY A 57 -1.63 5.46 -0.52
N SER A 58 -2.93 5.21 -0.53
CA SER A 58 -3.58 4.40 0.51
C SER A 58 -4.45 3.31 -0.10
N PHE A 59 -4.33 2.11 0.42
CA PHE A 59 -5.21 0.99 0.11
C PHE A 59 -6.24 0.84 1.21
N VAL A 60 -7.51 0.91 0.85
CA VAL A 60 -8.62 0.92 1.79
C VAL A 60 -9.63 -0.16 1.39
N GLY A 61 -9.91 -1.07 2.31
CA GLY A 61 -11.01 -2.03 2.21
C GLY A 61 -12.27 -1.52 2.91
N MET A 62 -13.34 -2.30 2.82
CA MET A 62 -14.59 -2.03 3.51
C MET A 62 -15.06 -3.28 4.25
N ASN A 63 -15.43 -3.14 5.52
CA ASN A 63 -16.04 -4.26 6.25
C ASN A 63 -17.54 -4.41 5.95
N HIS A 64 -18.15 -5.46 6.51
CA HIS A 64 -19.58 -5.75 6.36
C HIS A 64 -20.52 -4.70 6.97
N HIS A 65 -20.00 -3.75 7.74
CA HIS A 65 -20.74 -2.60 8.27
C HIS A 65 -20.58 -1.34 7.42
N GLY A 66 -19.87 -1.42 6.29
CA GLY A 66 -19.60 -0.26 5.43
C GLY A 66 -18.49 0.66 5.96
N GLN A 67 -17.72 0.23 6.96
CA GLN A 67 -16.65 1.03 7.53
C GLN A 67 -15.34 0.81 6.76
N LEU A 68 -14.61 1.90 6.53
CA LEU A 68 -13.33 1.87 5.86
C LEU A 68 -12.24 1.27 6.76
N ILE A 69 -11.43 0.39 6.18
CA ILE A 69 -10.30 -0.24 6.84
C ILE A 69 -9.04 0.08 6.04
N LEU A 70 -8.05 0.68 6.69
CA LEU A 70 -6.74 0.86 6.09
C LEU A 70 -6.03 -0.50 5.98
N LEU A 71 -5.72 -0.89 4.75
CA LEU A 71 -5.06 -2.15 4.44
C LEU A 71 -3.58 -1.96 4.07
N GLY A 72 -3.15 -0.75 3.72
CA GLY A 72 -1.74 -0.46 3.49
C GLY A 72 -1.53 0.96 2.99
N CYS A 73 -0.28 1.40 3.04
CA CYS A 73 0.11 2.73 2.58
C CYS A 73 1.36 2.65 1.72
N ALA A 74 1.50 3.65 0.86
CA ALA A 74 2.63 3.83 -0.02
C ALA A 74 3.11 5.27 0.00
N LEU A 75 4.42 5.48 -0.09
CA LEU A 75 5.00 6.74 -0.51
C LEU A 75 5.62 6.55 -1.87
N MET A 76 5.36 7.47 -2.80
CA MET A 76 5.87 7.39 -4.16
C MET A 76 6.38 8.75 -4.63
N LYS A 77 7.50 8.76 -5.33
CA LYS A 77 8.04 9.99 -5.90
C LYS A 77 7.22 10.53 -7.07
N ASN A 78 6.69 9.62 -7.90
CA ASN A 78 5.92 9.96 -9.09
C ASN A 78 4.68 9.06 -9.21
N GLU A 79 3.64 9.57 -9.84
CA GLU A 79 2.46 8.81 -10.28
C GLU A 79 2.63 8.35 -11.73
N ASP A 80 3.62 7.49 -11.97
CA ASP A 80 3.85 6.88 -13.28
C ASP A 80 3.56 5.37 -13.29
N ILE A 81 3.38 4.81 -14.49
CA ILE A 81 3.00 3.40 -14.68
C ILE A 81 4.00 2.46 -13.99
N GLN A 82 5.29 2.78 -13.99
CA GLN A 82 6.32 1.91 -13.38
C GLN A 82 6.26 1.95 -11.86
N SER A 83 5.98 3.13 -11.30
CA SER A 83 5.77 3.35 -9.88
C SER A 83 4.56 2.56 -9.37
N PHE A 84 3.44 2.61 -10.09
CA PHE A 84 2.26 1.82 -9.76
C PHE A 84 2.48 0.32 -9.91
N LYS A 85 3.12 -0.14 -11.00
CA LYS A 85 3.47 -1.56 -11.16
C LYS A 85 4.27 -2.08 -9.96
N TRP A 86 5.34 -1.37 -9.60
CA TRP A 86 6.14 -1.70 -8.43
C TRP A 86 5.28 -1.75 -7.16
N LEU A 87 4.41 -0.75 -6.97
CA LEU A 87 3.56 -0.67 -5.79
C LEU A 87 2.56 -1.83 -5.70
N PHE A 88 1.82 -2.11 -6.78
CA PHE A 88 0.84 -3.20 -6.80
C PHE A 88 1.50 -4.58 -6.69
N ASP A 89 2.72 -4.76 -7.21
CA ASP A 89 3.51 -5.97 -6.99
C ASP A 89 3.92 -6.13 -5.51
N CYS A 90 4.37 -5.04 -4.86
CA CYS A 90 4.69 -5.04 -3.43
C CYS A 90 3.44 -5.35 -2.59
N TRP A 91 2.32 -4.71 -2.90
CA TRP A 91 1.03 -4.99 -2.28
C TRP A 91 0.67 -6.46 -2.37
N LEU A 92 0.68 -7.04 -3.58
CA LEU A 92 0.31 -8.43 -3.81
C LEU A 92 1.19 -9.39 -3.01
N ARG A 93 2.51 -9.16 -2.99
CA ARG A 93 3.44 -9.96 -2.17
C ARG A 93 3.13 -9.85 -0.67
N CYS A 94 2.88 -8.64 -0.18
CA CYS A 94 2.58 -8.42 1.23
C CYS A 94 1.23 -9.01 1.67
N MET A 95 0.24 -9.06 0.77
CA MET A 95 -1.10 -9.62 1.01
C MET A 95 -1.19 -11.12 0.66
N GLY A 96 -0.08 -11.85 0.79
CA GLY A 96 -0.09 -13.32 0.64
C GLY A 96 -0.31 -13.81 -0.79
N GLY A 97 -0.12 -12.96 -1.80
CA GLY A 97 -0.30 -13.30 -3.21
C GLY A 97 -1.76 -13.34 -3.67
N LYS A 98 -2.71 -12.94 -2.82
CA LYS A 98 -4.14 -12.89 -3.18
C LYS A 98 -4.48 -11.53 -3.77
N ALA A 99 -4.79 -11.51 -5.07
CA ALA A 99 -5.24 -10.30 -5.74
C ALA A 99 -6.68 -9.93 -5.33
N PRO A 100 -7.00 -8.64 -5.21
CA PRO A 100 -8.38 -8.20 -5.05
C PRO A 100 -9.20 -8.56 -6.30
N LYS A 101 -10.50 -8.78 -6.13
CA LYS A 101 -11.43 -9.01 -7.25
C LYS A 101 -11.76 -7.74 -8.01
N GLY A 102 -11.64 -6.59 -7.35
CA GLY A 102 -11.84 -5.27 -7.96
C GLY A 102 -11.05 -4.21 -7.21
N ILE A 103 -10.56 -3.23 -7.98
CA ILE A 103 -9.92 -2.03 -7.44
C ILE A 103 -10.75 -0.83 -7.90
N LEU A 104 -11.14 0.02 -6.95
CA LEU A 104 -11.68 1.34 -7.21
C LEU A 104 -10.54 2.35 -7.12
N THR A 105 -10.46 3.25 -8.10
CA THR A 105 -9.48 4.32 -8.20
C THR A 105 -10.12 5.44 -9.01
N ASP A 106 -9.58 6.66 -8.91
CA ASP A 106 -9.97 7.82 -9.71
C ASP A 106 -9.64 7.71 -11.21
#